data_AF-A0A2C9VXR6-F1
#
_entry.id   AF-A0A2C9VXR6-F1
#
_cell.length_a   1.000
_cell.length_b   1.000
_cell.length_c   1.000
_cell.angle_alpha   90.00
_cell.angle_beta   90.00
_cell.angle_gamma   90.00
#
_symmetry.space_group_name_H-M   'P 1'
#
loop_
_entity.id
_entity.type
_entity.pdbx_description
1 polymer ?
#
loop_
_entity_poly.entity_id
_entity_poly.type
_entity_poly.pdbx_seq_one_letter_code
_entity_poly.pdbx_strand_id
1 'polypeptide(L)'
;MAVGGQDIICVRQQPTSPIPSAELRKHLEDLGDFLFSDRRSPSLLQKNTRDGKHKVPEVFSRILQSNPMPLTSITETSSKEGLTIICSKRGGDVFSHCHSNWLQTVPINPEAILFKFVPITSLLAGIPGSGYLSHAINLYLRYKPAPEDLQYFLEFQVPKQWAPMFCELPLGHQRRKASCPSLRFSILGPKIYVSPSQVSSDQKPVVGLRLYLEGKKSNLLALHLQHLSSLPNIMTFPSTDTTICRPCQWLGSDDYKSSDQFLEPIRWKRYSKVCTSVVKHDPNWLQGDSTGVFIVTGAQLLSKGKWPQTVLHLRLLFTHLPNCAIRKTEWAVAPEASHKSTFLTNLSTTFTFTQRNITGPEKQPPATLNSGVYPDGPPVPVRSGKLLKYVDTAEILRGPHDAPGHWLVTAAKLVTDGGKIGLHVKFALLDYQ
;
A
#
# COMPACT_ATOMS: atom_id res chain seq x y z
N MET A 1 -10.15 27.93 22.25
CA MET A 1 -11.40 27.90 21.48
C MET A 1 -11.79 29.33 21.19
N ALA A 2 -12.30 29.64 19.99
CA ALA A 2 -12.93 30.92 19.71
C ALA A 2 -14.40 30.67 19.37
N VAL A 3 -15.28 31.54 19.87
CA VAL A 3 -16.74 31.44 19.74
C VAL A 3 -17.24 32.75 19.13
N GLY A 4 -18.17 32.66 18.18
CA GLY A 4 -18.68 33.79 17.43
C GLY A 4 -19.48 33.33 16.22
N GLY A 5 -19.33 34.04 15.11
CA GLY A 5 -19.97 33.72 13.84
C GLY A 5 -18.92 33.55 12.75
N GLN A 6 -19.16 32.64 11.82
CA GLN A 6 -18.27 32.39 10.70
C GLN A 6 -19.09 32.20 9.42
N ASP A 7 -18.86 33.06 8.44
CA ASP A 7 -19.47 33.02 7.11
C ASP A 7 -18.34 32.86 6.09
N ILE A 8 -18.25 31.69 5.45
CA ILE A 8 -17.14 31.27 4.59
C ILE A 8 -17.65 30.92 3.21
N ILE A 9 -16.91 31.36 2.20
CA ILE A 9 -17.05 30.92 0.82
C ILE A 9 -15.71 30.31 0.39
N CYS A 10 -15.75 29.05 -0.03
CA CYS A 10 -14.61 28.29 -0.51
C CYS A 10 -14.82 27.88 -1.96
N VAL A 11 -13.73 27.82 -2.74
CA VAL A 11 -13.76 27.29 -4.10
C VAL A 11 -12.79 26.12 -4.18
N ARG A 12 -13.30 24.97 -4.61
CA ARG A 12 -12.52 23.76 -4.91
C ARG A 12 -12.34 23.64 -6.41
N GLN A 13 -11.09 23.62 -6.86
CA GLN A 13 -10.72 23.46 -8.26
C GLN A 13 -10.20 22.04 -8.52
N GLN A 14 -10.77 21.36 -9.51
CA GLN A 14 -10.26 20.06 -9.98
C GLN A 14 -9.01 20.23 -10.86
N PRO A 15 -8.06 19.26 -10.87
CA PRO A 15 -6.86 19.33 -11.70
C PRO A 15 -7.11 19.46 -13.21
N THR A 16 -8.30 19.10 -13.67
CA THR A 16 -8.76 19.14 -15.06
C THR A 16 -9.33 20.51 -15.47
N SER A 17 -9.43 21.46 -14.54
CA SER A 17 -10.02 22.78 -14.79
C SER A 17 -9.10 23.66 -15.67
N PRO A 18 -9.63 24.31 -16.71
CA PRO A 18 -8.84 25.15 -17.61
C PRO A 18 -8.56 26.57 -17.05
N ILE A 19 -9.09 26.91 -15.88
CA ILE A 19 -9.07 28.28 -15.34
C ILE A 19 -7.79 28.51 -14.51
N PRO A 20 -7.03 29.59 -14.73
CA PRO A 20 -5.85 29.89 -13.93
C PRO A 20 -6.23 30.33 -12.51
N SER A 21 -5.41 29.94 -11.51
CA SER A 21 -5.67 30.22 -10.09
C SER A 21 -5.76 31.72 -9.76
N ALA A 22 -5.04 32.57 -10.49
CA ALA A 22 -5.09 34.03 -10.31
C ALA A 22 -6.44 34.63 -10.72
N GLU A 23 -7.04 34.13 -11.81
CA GLU A 23 -8.36 34.57 -12.26
C GLU A 23 -9.46 34.04 -11.31
N LEU A 24 -9.32 32.80 -10.85
CA LEU A 24 -10.22 32.21 -9.87
C LEU A 24 -10.24 32.99 -8.54
N ARG A 25 -9.06 33.39 -8.06
CA ARG A 25 -8.93 34.21 -6.85
C ARG A 25 -9.65 35.54 -6.99
N LYS A 26 -9.48 36.22 -8.12
CA LYS A 26 -10.15 37.49 -8.42
C LYS A 26 -11.68 37.33 -8.43
N HIS A 27 -12.20 36.26 -9.04
CA HIS A 27 -13.63 35.97 -9.02
C HIS A 27 -14.17 35.68 -7.62
N LEU A 28 -13.38 35.01 -6.76
CA LEU A 28 -13.75 34.75 -5.38
C LEU A 28 -13.76 36.04 -4.53
N GLU A 29 -12.77 36.92 -4.71
CA GLU A 29 -12.72 38.23 -4.05
C GLU A 29 -13.93 39.09 -4.48
N ASP A 30 -14.19 39.19 -5.79
CA ASP A 30 -15.34 39.91 -6.34
C ASP A 30 -16.68 39.34 -5.78
N LEU A 31 -16.78 38.01 -5.60
CA LEU A 31 -17.96 37.35 -5.03
C LEU A 31 -18.13 37.62 -3.53
N GLY A 32 -17.01 37.58 -2.79
CA GLY A 32 -16.99 37.91 -1.36
C GLY A 32 -17.44 39.34 -1.12
N ASP A 33 -16.92 40.30 -1.88
CA ASP A 33 -17.31 41.72 -1.79
C ASP A 33 -18.80 41.92 -2.08
N PHE A 34 -19.35 41.17 -3.03
CA PHE A 34 -20.78 41.22 -3.33
C PHE A 34 -21.63 40.63 -2.20
N LEU A 35 -21.28 39.46 -1.68
CA LEU A 35 -22.09 38.75 -0.68
C LEU A 35 -21.98 39.36 0.72
N PHE A 36 -20.79 39.75 1.16
CA PHE A 36 -20.55 40.29 2.50
C PHE A 36 -20.88 41.78 2.64
N SER A 37 -21.06 42.49 1.52
CA SER A 37 -21.54 43.89 1.51
C SER A 37 -23.04 44.00 1.23
N ASP A 38 -23.83 42.97 1.53
CA ASP A 38 -25.28 42.90 1.32
C ASP A 38 -25.72 43.25 -0.12
N ARG A 39 -24.97 42.79 -1.12
CA ARG A 39 -25.26 43.03 -2.55
C ARG A 39 -25.26 44.52 -2.95
N ARG A 40 -24.68 45.39 -2.12
CA ARG A 40 -24.52 46.83 -2.41
C ARG A 40 -23.30 47.12 -3.30
N SER A 41 -22.38 46.15 -3.41
CA SER A 41 -21.18 46.26 -4.25
C SER A 41 -21.53 46.03 -5.73
N PRO A 42 -21.19 46.98 -6.64
CA PRO A 42 -21.54 46.88 -8.06
C PRO A 42 -20.63 45.95 -8.89
N SER A 43 -19.66 45.26 -8.28
CA SER A 43 -18.46 44.74 -8.96
C SER A 43 -18.68 43.58 -9.95
N LEU A 44 -19.64 42.69 -9.72
CA LEU A 44 -19.84 41.51 -10.59
C LEU A 44 -20.83 41.71 -11.73
N LEU A 45 -21.88 42.51 -11.52
CA LEU A 45 -22.92 42.73 -12.55
C LEU A 45 -22.51 43.78 -13.58
N GLN A 46 -21.72 44.80 -13.22
CA GLN A 46 -21.33 45.89 -14.15
C GLN A 46 -20.18 45.53 -15.10
N LYS A 47 -19.33 44.55 -14.75
CA LYS A 47 -18.22 44.11 -15.64
C LYS A 47 -18.72 43.37 -16.88
N ASN A 48 -19.90 42.75 -16.79
CA ASN A 48 -20.51 41.98 -17.88
C ASN A 48 -21.02 42.87 -19.04
N THR A 49 -21.06 44.20 -18.89
CA THR A 49 -21.67 45.08 -19.89
C THR A 49 -20.65 45.84 -20.76
N ARG A 50 -19.36 45.86 -20.42
CA ARG A 50 -18.39 46.74 -21.13
C ARG A 50 -17.18 46.08 -21.79
N ASP A 51 -16.81 44.84 -21.47
CA ASP A 51 -15.67 44.19 -22.13
C ASP A 51 -15.90 42.69 -22.30
N GLY A 52 -16.18 42.26 -23.54
CA GLY A 52 -16.53 40.88 -23.90
C GLY A 52 -15.40 39.84 -23.81
N LYS A 53 -14.42 40.02 -22.92
CA LYS A 53 -13.21 39.17 -22.83
C LYS A 53 -13.11 38.31 -21.56
N HIS A 54 -13.85 38.58 -20.49
CA HIS A 54 -13.83 37.75 -19.27
C HIS A 54 -15.18 37.09 -19.03
N LYS A 55 -15.30 35.82 -19.44
CA LYS A 55 -16.48 34.99 -19.12
C LYS A 55 -16.40 34.57 -17.66
N VAL A 56 -17.27 35.13 -16.82
CA VAL A 56 -17.45 34.67 -15.43
C VAL A 56 -17.89 33.19 -15.47
N PRO A 57 -17.22 32.28 -14.73
CA PRO A 57 -17.60 30.87 -14.76
C PRO A 57 -19.04 30.66 -14.25
N GLU A 58 -19.76 29.72 -14.86
CA GLU A 58 -21.21 29.51 -14.65
C GLU A 58 -21.56 29.33 -13.16
N VAL A 59 -20.68 28.67 -12.39
CA VAL A 59 -20.87 28.43 -10.95
C VAL A 59 -20.98 29.72 -10.13
N PHE A 60 -20.21 30.75 -10.47
CA PHE A 60 -20.28 32.05 -9.79
C PHE A 60 -21.59 32.77 -10.15
N SER A 61 -21.99 32.72 -11.42
CA SER A 61 -23.27 33.32 -11.85
C SER A 61 -24.48 32.68 -11.18
N ARG A 62 -24.46 31.36 -10.95
CA ARG A 62 -25.55 30.64 -10.30
C ARG A 62 -25.74 31.09 -8.84
N ILE A 63 -24.65 31.31 -8.10
CA ILE A 63 -24.69 31.80 -6.71
C ILE A 63 -25.16 33.26 -6.64
N LEU A 64 -24.74 34.08 -7.59
CA LEU A 64 -25.19 35.48 -7.69
C LEU A 64 -26.69 35.58 -7.99
N GLN A 65 -27.22 34.66 -8.79
CA GLN A 65 -28.63 34.62 -9.20
C GLN A 65 -29.54 33.89 -8.20
N SER A 66 -29.00 32.99 -7.38
CA SER A 66 -29.79 32.33 -6.33
C SER A 66 -30.14 33.29 -5.19
N ASN A 67 -31.43 33.39 -4.87
CA ASN A 67 -31.88 33.92 -3.58
C ASN A 67 -31.36 33.02 -2.44
N PRO A 68 -31.16 33.56 -1.21
CA PRO A 68 -30.73 32.75 -0.08
C PRO A 68 -31.88 31.82 0.31
N MET A 69 -32.04 30.70 -0.41
CA MET A 69 -32.78 29.55 0.09
C MET A 69 -32.10 29.11 1.39
N PRO A 70 -32.86 28.69 2.41
CA PRO A 70 -32.37 28.46 3.76
C PRO A 70 -31.18 27.49 3.73
N LEU A 71 -29.97 28.03 3.82
CA LEU A 71 -28.73 27.26 3.71
C LEU A 71 -28.62 26.39 4.96
N THR A 72 -28.89 25.09 4.82
CA THR A 72 -28.54 24.09 5.84
C THR A 72 -27.02 23.98 5.90
N SER A 73 -26.36 24.80 6.72
CA SER A 73 -24.94 24.79 7.16
C SER A 73 -23.81 24.73 6.10
N ILE A 74 -23.97 24.00 4.98
CA ILE A 74 -23.03 23.82 3.88
C ILE A 74 -23.82 23.63 2.57
N THR A 75 -23.60 24.48 1.57
CA THR A 75 -24.11 24.27 0.19
C THR A 75 -22.97 24.08 -0.78
N GLU A 76 -23.04 23.04 -1.61
CA GLU A 76 -22.07 22.79 -2.69
C GLU A 76 -22.73 22.98 -4.06
N THR A 77 -22.13 23.79 -4.94
CA THR A 77 -22.53 23.89 -6.35
C THR A 77 -21.34 23.56 -7.24
N SER A 78 -21.53 22.63 -8.18
CA SER A 78 -20.47 22.16 -9.08
C SER A 78 -20.77 22.53 -10.53
N SER A 79 -19.72 22.76 -11.32
CA SER A 79 -19.80 23.17 -12.72
C SER A 79 -19.04 22.23 -13.66
N LYS A 80 -19.32 22.35 -14.95
CA LYS A 80 -18.67 21.58 -16.01
C LYS A 80 -17.20 21.96 -16.19
N GLU A 81 -16.80 23.15 -15.72
CA GLU A 81 -15.42 23.65 -15.73
C GLU A 81 -14.55 23.09 -14.58
N GLY A 82 -15.06 22.12 -13.81
CA GLY A 82 -14.33 21.47 -12.71
C GLY A 82 -14.21 22.33 -11.46
N LEU A 83 -15.07 23.35 -11.29
CA LEU A 83 -15.13 24.18 -10.11
C LEU A 83 -16.31 23.80 -9.22
N THR A 84 -16.08 23.68 -7.91
CA THR A 84 -17.13 23.55 -6.90
C THR A 84 -17.05 24.73 -5.92
N ILE A 85 -18.13 25.47 -5.73
CA ILE A 85 -18.21 26.50 -4.67
C ILE A 85 -18.94 25.93 -3.48
N ILE A 86 -18.37 26.14 -2.30
CA ILE A 86 -18.86 25.67 -1.00
C ILE A 86 -19.09 26.90 -0.12
N CYS A 87 -20.33 27.16 0.27
CA CYS A 87 -20.67 28.21 1.22
C CYS A 87 -21.03 27.57 2.56
N SER A 88 -20.45 28.06 3.66
CA SER A 88 -20.74 27.58 5.01
C SER A 88 -20.90 28.74 5.97
N LYS A 89 -22.02 28.73 6.71
CA LYS A 89 -22.36 29.74 7.71
C LYS A 89 -22.64 29.06 9.05
N ARG A 90 -22.00 29.58 10.11
CA ARG A 90 -22.04 29.06 11.49
C ARG A 90 -22.22 30.20 12.48
N GLY A 91 -22.96 29.97 13.55
CA GLY A 91 -23.34 30.99 14.53
C GLY A 91 -24.36 31.99 13.99
N GLY A 92 -25.06 32.67 14.89
CA GLY A 92 -26.17 33.56 14.58
C GLY A 92 -27.38 32.84 13.99
N ASP A 93 -28.29 33.60 13.40
CA ASP A 93 -29.40 33.10 12.61
C ASP A 93 -28.92 32.80 11.17
N VAL A 94 -28.63 31.53 10.91
CA VAL A 94 -28.14 31.05 9.60
C VAL A 94 -29.12 31.35 8.45
N PHE A 95 -30.40 31.58 8.75
CA PHE A 95 -31.45 31.85 7.77
C PHE A 95 -31.58 33.34 7.40
N SER A 96 -30.79 34.21 8.02
CA SER A 96 -30.78 35.63 7.72
C SER A 96 -30.39 35.91 6.26
N HIS A 97 -31.18 36.77 5.61
CA HIS A 97 -31.11 37.01 4.15
C HIS A 97 -29.95 37.92 3.72
N CYS A 98 -29.32 38.62 4.66
CA CYS A 98 -28.17 39.48 4.40
C CYS A 98 -27.13 39.33 5.51
N HIS A 99 -25.88 39.63 5.16
CA HIS A 99 -24.73 39.45 6.03
C HIS A 99 -24.79 40.41 7.23
N SER A 100 -25.20 41.66 7.03
CA SER A 100 -25.32 42.62 8.15
C SER A 100 -26.35 42.20 9.19
N ASN A 101 -27.52 41.71 8.78
CA ASN A 101 -28.53 41.23 9.72
C ASN A 101 -28.05 39.99 10.47
N TRP A 102 -27.41 39.07 9.74
CA TRP A 102 -26.79 37.90 10.35
C TRP A 102 -25.74 38.30 11.40
N LEU A 103 -24.84 39.24 11.10
CA LEU A 103 -23.83 39.73 12.04
C LEU A 103 -24.42 40.24 13.36
N GLN A 104 -25.60 40.89 13.32
CA GLN A 104 -26.28 41.36 14.54
C GLN A 104 -26.81 40.21 15.41
N THR A 105 -27.09 39.05 14.83
CA THR A 105 -27.58 37.87 15.56
C THR A 105 -26.45 37.02 16.17
N VAL A 106 -25.21 37.20 15.72
CA VAL A 106 -24.05 36.42 16.19
C VAL A 106 -23.78 36.57 17.69
N PRO A 107 -23.84 37.77 18.32
CA PRO A 107 -23.64 37.90 19.76
C PRO A 107 -24.71 37.19 20.60
N ILE A 108 -25.93 37.04 20.05
CA ILE A 108 -27.07 36.42 20.73
C ILE A 108 -26.96 34.89 20.67
N ASN A 109 -26.58 34.34 19.51
CA ASN A 109 -26.46 32.90 19.28
C ASN A 109 -25.07 32.52 18.73
N PRO A 110 -23.98 32.67 19.51
CA PRO A 110 -22.63 32.42 19.00
C PRO A 110 -22.35 30.91 18.91
N GLU A 111 -21.54 30.50 17.92
CA GLU A 111 -21.10 29.11 17.71
C GLU A 111 -19.57 29.00 17.78
N ALA A 112 -19.07 27.79 18.01
CA ALA A 112 -17.64 27.51 18.00
C ALA A 112 -17.05 27.62 16.58
N ILE A 113 -16.22 28.63 16.35
CA ILE A 113 -15.63 28.93 15.03
C ILE A 113 -14.17 28.47 14.90
N LEU A 114 -13.46 28.32 16.03
CA LEU A 114 -12.07 27.86 16.04
C LEU A 114 -11.82 26.91 17.20
N PHE A 115 -11.30 25.73 16.88
CA PHE A 115 -10.97 24.69 17.83
C PHE A 115 -9.45 24.58 18.01
N LYS A 116 -9.02 24.33 19.25
CA LYS A 116 -7.66 23.86 19.55
C LYS A 116 -7.83 22.44 20.09
N PHE A 117 -7.33 21.46 19.35
CA PHE A 117 -7.46 20.06 19.73
C PHE A 117 -6.28 19.62 20.58
N VAL A 118 -6.57 18.84 21.61
CA VAL A 118 -5.59 18.17 22.45
C VAL A 118 -5.79 16.66 22.22
N PRO A 119 -4.72 15.88 21.93
CA PRO A 119 -4.90 14.46 21.66
C PRO A 119 -5.39 13.75 22.92
N ILE A 120 -6.31 12.81 22.76
CA ILE A 120 -6.91 12.04 23.85
C ILE A 120 -5.86 11.29 24.68
N THR A 121 -4.70 10.97 24.08
CA THR A 121 -3.54 10.36 24.75
C THR A 121 -3.00 11.20 25.90
N SER A 122 -3.21 12.53 25.89
CA SER A 122 -2.83 13.42 27.00
C SER A 122 -3.59 13.09 28.29
N LEU A 123 -4.80 12.54 28.18
CA LEU A 123 -5.61 12.09 29.31
C LEU A 123 -5.14 10.73 29.88
N LEU A 124 -4.29 10.02 29.15
CA LEU A 124 -3.79 8.69 29.52
C LEU A 124 -2.37 8.72 30.09
N ALA A 125 -1.87 9.90 30.45
CA ALA A 125 -0.56 10.05 31.06
C ALA A 125 -0.46 9.22 32.36
N GLY A 126 0.57 8.37 32.45
CA GLY A 126 0.77 7.48 33.61
C GLY A 126 0.02 6.15 33.54
N ILE A 127 -0.84 5.91 32.55
CA ILE A 127 -1.50 4.61 32.36
C ILE A 127 -0.59 3.68 31.55
N PRO A 128 -0.26 2.47 32.06
CA PRO A 128 0.48 1.46 31.30
C PRO A 128 -0.25 1.12 29.99
N GLY A 129 0.49 1.09 28.88
CA GLY A 129 -0.08 0.80 27.55
C GLY A 129 -0.68 2.01 26.80
N SER A 130 -0.64 3.22 27.37
CA SER A 130 -1.04 4.45 26.67
C SER A 130 -0.28 4.68 25.34
N GLY A 131 0.95 4.16 25.23
CA GLY A 131 1.74 4.16 24.00
C GLY A 131 1.08 3.40 22.83
N TYR A 132 0.31 2.35 23.09
CA TYR A 132 -0.40 1.60 22.05
C TYR A 132 -1.48 2.45 21.38
N LEU A 133 -2.25 3.22 22.16
CA LEU A 133 -3.25 4.11 21.59
C LEU A 133 -2.59 5.24 20.78
N SER A 134 -1.51 5.83 21.28
CA SER A 134 -0.77 6.83 20.51
C SER A 134 -0.24 6.27 19.20
N HIS A 135 0.26 5.03 19.20
CA HIS A 135 0.71 4.35 18.00
C HIS A 135 -0.44 4.12 17.00
N ALA A 136 -1.58 3.59 17.46
CA ALA A 136 -2.76 3.37 16.64
C ALA A 136 -3.31 4.67 16.03
N ILE A 137 -3.35 5.77 16.79
CA ILE A 137 -3.75 7.09 16.28
C ILE A 137 -2.77 7.58 15.20
N ASN A 138 -1.46 7.43 15.41
CA ASN A 138 -0.46 7.82 14.42
C ASN A 138 -0.58 7.01 13.12
N LEU A 139 -0.85 5.71 13.24
CA LEU A 139 -1.13 4.84 12.10
C LEU A 139 -2.39 5.28 11.35
N TYR A 140 -3.49 5.56 12.06
CA TYR A 140 -4.71 6.08 11.46
C TYR A 140 -4.50 7.41 10.74
N LEU A 141 -3.81 8.38 11.37
CA LEU A 141 -3.57 9.69 10.78
C LEU A 141 -2.66 9.62 9.55
N ARG A 142 -1.72 8.65 9.51
CA ARG A 142 -0.80 8.44 8.40
C ARG A 142 -1.46 7.76 7.20
N TYR A 143 -2.19 6.68 7.42
CA TYR A 143 -2.72 5.83 6.34
C TYR A 143 -4.20 6.04 6.05
N LYS A 144 -4.96 6.57 7.02
CA LYS A 144 -6.41 6.86 6.94
C LYS A 144 -7.20 5.70 6.30
N PRO A 145 -7.10 4.47 6.83
CA PRO A 145 -7.88 3.34 6.33
C PRO A 145 -9.38 3.62 6.50
N ALA A 146 -10.20 2.96 5.68
CA ALA A 146 -11.65 3.00 5.81
C ALA A 146 -12.07 2.44 7.18
N PRO A 147 -13.15 2.95 7.81
CA PRO A 147 -13.53 2.56 9.16
C PRO A 147 -13.84 1.06 9.28
N GLU A 148 -14.34 0.44 8.22
CA GLU A 148 -14.61 -1.00 8.15
C GLU A 148 -13.32 -1.83 8.21
N ASP A 149 -12.25 -1.32 7.59
CA ASP A 149 -10.95 -1.98 7.49
C ASP A 149 -10.01 -1.61 8.64
N LEU A 150 -10.37 -0.67 9.51
CA LEU A 150 -9.48 -0.11 10.54
C LEU A 150 -9.01 -1.17 11.53
N GLN A 151 -9.92 -2.03 12.00
CA GLN A 151 -9.56 -3.09 12.94
C GLN A 151 -8.54 -4.04 12.31
N TYR A 152 -8.82 -4.53 11.10
CA TYR A 152 -7.94 -5.45 10.38
C TYR A 152 -6.59 -4.80 10.08
N PHE A 153 -6.62 -3.54 9.66
CA PHE A 153 -5.42 -2.76 9.40
C PHE A 153 -4.52 -2.70 10.65
N LEU A 154 -5.07 -2.37 11.82
CA LEU A 154 -4.32 -2.26 13.07
C LEU A 154 -3.74 -3.60 13.53
N GLU A 155 -4.50 -4.69 13.42
CA GLU A 155 -4.01 -6.04 13.76
C GLU A 155 -2.85 -6.50 12.84
N PHE A 156 -2.85 -6.05 11.59
CA PHE A 156 -1.77 -6.32 10.64
C PHE A 156 -0.54 -5.43 10.83
N GLN A 157 -0.59 -4.40 11.70
CA GLN A 157 0.57 -3.56 12.03
C GLN A 157 1.51 -4.22 13.05
N VAL A 158 1.81 -5.49 12.82
CA VAL A 158 2.81 -6.25 13.60
C VAL A 158 4.14 -6.29 12.83
N PRO A 159 5.27 -6.49 13.53
CA PRO A 159 6.57 -6.62 12.88
C PRO A 159 6.56 -7.70 11.80
N LYS A 160 7.18 -7.40 10.65
CA LYS A 160 7.32 -8.34 9.55
C LYS A 160 8.70 -8.97 9.59
N GLN A 161 8.76 -10.27 9.38
CA GLN A 161 10.00 -11.05 9.38
C GLN A 161 10.14 -11.83 8.08
N TRP A 162 11.39 -12.09 7.70
CA TRP A 162 11.71 -12.94 6.56
C TRP A 162 12.03 -14.35 7.04
N ALA A 163 11.46 -15.35 6.38
CA ALA A 163 11.82 -16.74 6.50
C ALA A 163 12.51 -17.20 5.19
N PRO A 164 13.65 -17.90 5.26
CA PRO A 164 14.51 -18.06 6.44
C PRO A 164 15.08 -16.72 6.92
N MET A 165 15.36 -16.59 8.22
CA MET A 165 16.03 -15.39 8.71
C MET A 165 17.49 -15.35 8.22
N PHE A 166 18.03 -14.16 7.95
CA PHE A 166 19.42 -14.02 7.46
C PHE A 166 20.47 -14.65 8.37
N CYS A 167 20.23 -14.68 9.68
CA CYS A 167 21.10 -15.29 10.67
C CYS A 167 21.00 -16.84 10.72
N GLU A 168 19.92 -17.41 10.19
CA GLU A 168 19.71 -18.86 10.12
C GLU A 168 20.29 -19.47 8.84
N LEU A 169 20.60 -18.64 7.84
CA LEU A 169 21.38 -19.08 6.69
C LEU A 169 22.76 -19.50 7.19
N PRO A 170 23.18 -20.76 7.01
CA PRO A 170 24.41 -21.27 7.58
C PRO A 170 25.61 -20.53 6.98
N LEU A 171 26.09 -19.51 7.70
CA LEU A 171 27.40 -18.89 7.45
C LEU A 171 28.55 -19.86 7.81
N GLY A 172 28.22 -20.96 8.52
CA GLY A 172 29.12 -22.04 8.91
C GLY A 172 29.21 -23.20 7.90
N HIS A 173 30.24 -24.02 8.05
CA HIS A 173 30.52 -25.20 7.22
C HIS A 173 29.41 -26.25 7.34
N GLN A 174 28.47 -26.31 6.41
CA GLN A 174 27.55 -27.44 6.34
C GLN A 174 28.31 -28.74 6.01
N ARG A 175 28.36 -29.65 6.99
CA ARG A 175 28.71 -31.06 6.82
C ARG A 175 27.53 -31.83 6.21
N ARG A 176 27.44 -31.82 4.89
CA ARG A 176 26.91 -32.87 3.96
C ARG A 176 26.35 -32.16 2.71
N LYS A 177 27.00 -32.40 1.56
CA LYS A 177 26.49 -31.99 0.24
C LYS A 177 25.17 -32.74 -0.03
N ALA A 178 24.03 -32.14 0.32
CA ALA A 178 22.82 -32.41 -0.44
C ALA A 178 23.12 -31.93 -1.86
N SER A 179 23.05 -32.84 -2.84
CA SER A 179 23.31 -32.52 -4.24
C SER A 179 22.25 -31.54 -4.73
N CYS A 180 22.53 -30.24 -4.64
CA CYS A 180 21.61 -29.22 -5.12
C CYS A 180 21.51 -29.34 -6.64
N PRO A 181 20.29 -29.46 -7.20
CA PRO A 181 20.12 -29.49 -8.65
C PRO A 181 20.59 -28.16 -9.25
N SER A 182 21.22 -28.21 -10.43
CA SER A 182 21.78 -27.03 -11.09
C SER A 182 21.06 -26.72 -12.40
N LEU A 183 20.65 -25.46 -12.56
CA LEU A 183 20.19 -24.87 -13.80
C LEU A 183 21.40 -24.32 -14.57
N ARG A 184 21.43 -24.55 -15.88
CA ARG A 184 22.45 -24.00 -16.78
C ARG A 184 21.77 -23.38 -18.00
N PHE A 185 22.21 -22.19 -18.37
CA PHE A 185 21.61 -21.44 -19.48
C PHE A 185 22.41 -21.51 -20.78
N SER A 186 23.62 -22.09 -20.76
CA SER A 186 24.42 -22.42 -21.95
C SER A 186 25.43 -23.54 -21.63
N ILE A 187 26.05 -24.14 -22.65
CA ILE A 187 27.03 -25.26 -22.50
C ILE A 187 28.20 -24.87 -21.58
N LEU A 188 28.76 -23.67 -21.77
CA LEU A 188 29.86 -23.10 -20.97
C LEU A 188 29.40 -21.97 -20.03
N GLY A 189 28.10 -21.96 -19.70
CA GLY A 189 27.48 -20.88 -18.93
C GLY A 189 27.64 -21.00 -17.41
N PRO A 190 27.31 -19.93 -16.68
CA PRO A 190 27.23 -19.97 -15.23
C PRO A 190 26.13 -20.95 -14.78
N LYS A 191 26.37 -21.63 -13.65
CA LYS A 191 25.43 -22.58 -13.05
C LYS A 191 24.76 -21.93 -11.85
N ILE A 192 23.43 -21.97 -11.82
CA ILE A 192 22.62 -21.60 -10.66
C ILE A 192 22.17 -22.89 -10.00
N TYR A 193 22.50 -23.08 -8.74
CA TYR A 193 21.99 -24.19 -7.93
C TYR A 193 20.61 -23.78 -7.39
N VAL A 194 19.68 -24.71 -7.27
CA VAL A 194 18.36 -24.45 -6.68
C VAL A 194 18.35 -25.04 -5.28
N SER A 195 17.98 -24.24 -4.28
CA SER A 195 17.79 -24.73 -2.92
C SER A 195 16.48 -25.52 -2.84
N PRO A 196 16.52 -26.81 -2.47
CA PRO A 196 15.31 -27.59 -2.24
C PRO A 196 14.73 -27.37 -0.83
N SER A 197 15.27 -26.44 -0.03
CA SER A 197 14.78 -26.17 1.32
C SER A 197 13.33 -25.72 1.31
N GLN A 198 12.47 -26.39 2.09
CA GLN A 198 11.11 -25.93 2.36
C GLN A 198 11.18 -24.77 3.34
N VAL A 199 10.54 -23.67 2.99
CA VAL A 199 10.44 -22.49 3.84
C VAL A 199 8.99 -22.38 4.30
N SER A 200 8.75 -22.47 5.60
CA SER A 200 7.43 -22.34 6.22
C SER A 200 7.43 -21.21 7.23
N SER A 201 6.29 -20.55 7.40
CA SER A 201 6.07 -19.48 8.38
C SER A 201 5.33 -19.95 9.63
N ASP A 202 5.31 -21.25 9.91
CA ASP A 202 4.60 -21.86 11.05
C ASP A 202 3.14 -21.38 11.15
N GLN A 203 2.41 -21.47 10.03
CA GLN A 203 1.02 -21.01 9.86
C GLN A 203 0.80 -19.49 9.96
N LYS A 204 1.86 -18.69 10.14
CA LYS A 204 1.74 -17.23 10.13
C LYS A 204 1.46 -16.72 8.71
N PRO A 205 0.58 -15.72 8.56
CA PRO A 205 0.22 -15.19 7.26
C PRO A 205 1.41 -14.58 6.53
N VAL A 206 1.54 -14.92 5.24
CA VAL A 206 2.55 -14.38 4.34
C VAL A 206 2.02 -13.12 3.66
N VAL A 207 2.80 -12.05 3.72
CA VAL A 207 2.51 -10.72 3.16
C VAL A 207 3.43 -10.36 1.98
N GLY A 208 4.36 -11.25 1.62
CA GLY A 208 5.18 -11.07 0.44
C GLY A 208 6.17 -12.20 0.18
N LEU A 209 6.75 -12.18 -1.02
CA LEU A 209 7.69 -13.18 -1.50
C LEU A 209 8.82 -12.50 -2.28
N ARG A 210 10.01 -13.11 -2.27
CA ARG A 210 11.12 -12.72 -3.15
C ARG A 210 11.98 -13.91 -3.52
N LEU A 211 12.60 -13.84 -4.70
CA LEU A 211 13.71 -14.73 -5.06
C LEU A 211 15.00 -14.15 -4.50
N TYR A 212 15.88 -15.02 -4.00
CA TYR A 212 17.14 -14.61 -3.40
C TYR A 212 18.29 -15.53 -3.82
N LEU A 213 19.49 -14.97 -3.96
CA LEU A 213 20.70 -15.70 -4.32
C LEU A 213 21.61 -15.88 -3.09
N GLU A 214 21.50 -17.03 -2.46
CA GLU A 214 22.20 -17.41 -1.25
C GLU A 214 23.64 -17.91 -1.48
N GLY A 215 24.39 -17.95 -0.37
CA GLY A 215 25.75 -18.49 -0.30
C GLY A 215 26.85 -17.48 -0.64
N LYS A 216 28.08 -17.83 -0.28
CA LYS A 216 29.28 -16.98 -0.50
C LYS A 216 29.51 -16.60 -1.97
N LYS A 217 29.01 -17.43 -2.90
CA LYS A 217 29.12 -17.23 -4.35
C LYS A 217 27.83 -16.65 -4.97
N SER A 218 26.79 -16.42 -4.16
CA SER A 218 25.46 -15.95 -4.60
C SER A 218 24.94 -16.73 -5.81
N ASN A 219 25.09 -18.05 -5.76
CA ASN A 219 24.78 -18.96 -6.86
C ASN A 219 23.75 -20.03 -6.48
N LEU A 220 23.18 -19.94 -5.28
CA LEU A 220 22.09 -20.79 -4.82
C LEU A 220 20.79 -19.98 -4.86
N LEU A 221 19.91 -20.29 -5.79
CA LEU A 221 18.58 -19.71 -5.90
C LEU A 221 17.68 -20.28 -4.80
N ALA A 222 17.19 -19.41 -3.94
CA ALA A 222 16.24 -19.68 -2.89
C ALA A 222 15.03 -18.76 -3.00
N LEU A 223 13.96 -19.11 -2.30
CA LEU A 223 12.73 -18.34 -2.21
C LEU A 223 12.53 -17.95 -0.74
N HIS A 224 12.34 -16.66 -0.48
CA HIS A 224 12.12 -16.14 0.86
C HIS A 224 10.67 -15.66 0.99
N LEU A 225 10.07 -15.91 2.14
CA LEU A 225 8.72 -15.45 2.48
C LEU A 225 8.81 -14.35 3.53
N GLN A 226 8.07 -13.26 3.31
CA GLN A 226 7.84 -12.27 4.35
C GLN A 226 6.52 -12.61 5.04
N HIS A 227 6.58 -12.86 6.34
CA HIS A 227 5.41 -13.18 7.17
C HIS A 227 5.30 -12.22 8.35
N LEU A 228 4.12 -12.18 8.96
CA LEU A 228 3.91 -11.46 10.21
C LEU A 228 4.63 -12.19 11.37
N SER A 229 5.22 -11.47 12.31
CA SER A 229 5.92 -12.08 13.46
C SER A 229 4.95 -12.81 14.40
N SER A 230 3.73 -12.27 14.53
CA SER A 230 2.62 -12.81 15.30
C SER A 230 1.40 -13.03 14.41
N LEU A 231 0.57 -14.02 14.76
CA LEU A 231 -0.70 -14.27 14.10
C LEU A 231 -1.72 -13.22 14.57
N PRO A 232 -2.44 -12.53 13.66
CA PRO A 232 -3.54 -11.63 14.03
C PRO A 232 -4.63 -12.36 14.81
N ASN A 233 -5.24 -11.71 15.79
CA ASN A 233 -6.30 -12.31 16.62
C ASN A 233 -7.52 -12.67 15.78
N ILE A 234 -7.80 -11.92 14.71
CA ILE A 234 -8.88 -12.24 13.80
C ILE A 234 -8.71 -13.59 13.07
N MET A 235 -7.48 -14.12 13.02
CA MET A 235 -7.17 -15.43 12.48
C MET A 235 -7.02 -16.49 13.58
N THR A 236 -7.14 -16.12 14.85
CA THR A 236 -7.17 -17.07 15.97
C THR A 236 -8.58 -17.63 16.11
N PHE A 237 -8.84 -18.71 15.40
CA PHE A 237 -10.09 -19.45 15.57
C PHE A 237 -9.95 -20.38 16.77
N PRO A 238 -10.89 -20.38 17.73
CA PRO A 238 -10.86 -21.34 18.83
C PRO A 238 -10.91 -22.73 18.22
N SER A 239 -9.82 -23.48 18.34
CA SER A 239 -9.82 -24.88 17.96
C SER A 239 -10.65 -25.63 19.00
N THR A 240 -11.97 -25.63 18.85
CA THR A 240 -12.76 -26.74 19.36
C THR A 240 -12.30 -27.95 18.56
N ASP A 241 -11.43 -28.73 19.19
CA ASP A 241 -10.79 -29.95 18.73
C ASP A 241 -9.61 -29.79 17.74
N THR A 242 -8.42 -30.12 18.25
CA THR A 242 -7.17 -30.35 17.50
C THR A 242 -7.28 -31.39 16.37
N THR A 243 -8.44 -32.03 16.18
CA THR A 243 -8.74 -32.99 15.11
C THR A 243 -9.43 -32.35 13.88
N ILE A 244 -9.90 -31.09 13.97
CA ILE A 244 -10.66 -30.42 12.88
C ILE A 244 -9.78 -29.45 12.05
N CYS A 245 -8.56 -29.11 12.52
CA CYS A 245 -7.66 -28.25 11.76
C CYS A 245 -7.13 -29.03 10.53
N ARG A 246 -7.61 -28.65 9.34
CA ARG A 246 -7.22 -29.30 8.08
C ARG A 246 -5.69 -29.24 7.93
N PRO A 247 -5.02 -30.35 7.57
CA PRO A 247 -3.58 -30.36 7.40
C PRO A 247 -3.19 -29.37 6.29
N CYS A 248 -2.07 -28.66 6.48
CA CYS A 248 -1.54 -27.78 5.46
C CYS A 248 -1.15 -28.60 4.23
N GLN A 249 -1.52 -28.14 3.04
CA GLN A 249 -1.37 -28.90 1.80
C GLN A 249 -0.33 -28.26 0.89
N TRP A 250 0.66 -29.05 0.48
CA TRP A 250 1.62 -28.64 -0.53
C TRP A 250 1.02 -28.84 -1.90
N LEU A 251 1.09 -27.80 -2.73
CA LEU A 251 0.71 -27.90 -4.13
C LEU A 251 1.75 -27.20 -4.99
N GLY A 252 2.17 -27.92 -6.02
CA GLY A 252 3.18 -27.46 -6.94
C GLY A 252 2.71 -27.33 -8.37
N SER A 253 3.41 -26.46 -9.09
CA SER A 253 3.40 -26.42 -10.56
C SER A 253 3.76 -27.76 -11.20
N ASP A 254 4.35 -28.69 -10.45
CA ASP A 254 4.81 -29.99 -10.92
C ASP A 254 3.82 -31.14 -10.66
N ASP A 255 2.74 -30.89 -9.93
CA ASP A 255 1.68 -31.89 -9.66
C ASP A 255 0.62 -31.90 -10.80
N TYR A 256 0.56 -30.84 -11.60
CA TYR A 256 -0.34 -30.74 -12.75
C TYR A 256 0.28 -31.36 -14.01
N LYS A 257 -0.44 -32.31 -14.64
CA LYS A 257 -0.05 -32.94 -15.92
C LYS A 257 0.01 -31.95 -17.09
N SER A 258 -0.67 -30.80 -16.99
CA SER A 258 -0.65 -29.72 -17.99
C SER A 258 0.53 -28.76 -17.86
N SER A 259 1.42 -28.98 -16.90
CA SER A 259 2.60 -28.12 -16.65
C SER A 259 3.55 -28.02 -17.86
N ASP A 260 3.53 -29.01 -18.74
CA ASP A 260 4.33 -29.03 -19.99
C ASP A 260 3.97 -27.91 -20.97
N GLN A 261 2.73 -27.40 -20.93
CA GLN A 261 2.28 -26.28 -21.78
C GLN A 261 2.82 -24.93 -21.31
N PHE A 262 3.17 -24.82 -20.03
CA PHE A 262 3.65 -23.59 -19.40
C PHE A 262 5.18 -23.56 -19.23
N LEU A 263 5.90 -24.33 -20.06
CA LEU A 263 7.36 -24.41 -19.98
C LEU A 263 8.01 -23.35 -20.87
N GLU A 264 8.46 -22.26 -20.25
CA GLU A 264 9.15 -21.18 -20.95
C GLU A 264 10.66 -21.32 -20.83
N PRO A 265 11.42 -21.17 -21.94
CA PRO A 265 12.86 -21.10 -21.88
C PRO A 265 13.31 -19.72 -21.40
N ILE A 266 14.31 -19.67 -20.50
CA ILE A 266 14.79 -18.39 -19.96
C ILE A 266 15.49 -17.55 -21.05
N ARG A 267 16.39 -18.13 -21.85
CA ARG A 267 17.02 -17.41 -22.98
C ARG A 267 17.10 -18.25 -24.24
N TRP A 268 17.46 -19.52 -24.07
CA TRP A 268 17.79 -20.42 -25.16
C TRP A 268 16.90 -21.66 -25.09
N LYS A 269 16.23 -22.01 -26.19
CA LYS A 269 15.22 -23.08 -26.26
C LYS A 269 15.70 -24.49 -25.84
N ARG A 270 17.02 -24.74 -25.90
CA ARG A 270 17.63 -26.06 -25.68
C ARG A 270 18.07 -26.34 -24.23
N TYR A 271 18.01 -25.35 -23.34
CA TYR A 271 18.51 -25.50 -21.96
C TYR A 271 17.39 -25.36 -20.93
N SER A 272 17.76 -25.09 -19.68
CA SER A 272 16.84 -25.02 -18.54
C SER A 272 15.60 -24.17 -18.83
N LYS A 273 14.42 -24.73 -18.53
CA LYS A 273 13.11 -24.07 -18.65
C LYS A 273 12.56 -23.73 -17.26
N VAL A 274 11.59 -22.83 -17.23
CA VAL A 274 10.84 -22.45 -16.03
C VAL A 274 9.37 -22.80 -16.28
N CYS A 275 8.74 -23.44 -15.32
CA CYS A 275 7.30 -23.64 -15.36
C CYS A 275 6.60 -22.37 -14.90
N THR A 276 5.89 -21.70 -15.81
CA THR A 276 5.15 -20.46 -15.58
C THR A 276 3.68 -20.70 -15.19
N SER A 277 3.35 -21.94 -14.82
CA SER A 277 2.01 -22.28 -14.35
C SER A 277 1.70 -21.60 -13.02
N VAL A 278 0.45 -21.18 -12.88
CA VAL A 278 -0.03 -20.54 -11.65
C VAL A 278 -0.21 -21.60 -10.57
N VAL A 279 0.46 -21.41 -9.44
CA VAL A 279 0.23 -22.22 -8.23
C VAL A 279 -0.81 -21.52 -7.39
N LYS A 280 -2.04 -22.03 -7.41
CA LYS A 280 -3.22 -21.57 -6.67
C LYS A 280 -3.82 -22.74 -5.91
N HIS A 281 -4.59 -22.49 -4.85
CA HIS A 281 -5.30 -23.55 -4.13
C HIS A 281 -6.20 -24.37 -5.07
N ASP A 282 -6.37 -25.66 -4.76
CA ASP A 282 -7.31 -26.52 -5.49
C ASP A 282 -8.74 -26.22 -5.01
N PRO A 283 -9.67 -25.85 -5.91
CA PRO A 283 -11.07 -25.64 -5.54
C PRO A 283 -11.72 -26.90 -4.95
N ASN A 284 -11.23 -28.10 -5.29
CA ASN A 284 -11.77 -29.36 -4.78
C ASN A 284 -11.50 -29.57 -3.28
N TRP A 285 -10.54 -28.85 -2.70
CA TRP A 285 -10.27 -28.94 -1.26
C TRP A 285 -11.42 -28.43 -0.40
N LEU A 286 -12.31 -27.60 -0.94
CA LEU A 286 -13.48 -27.08 -0.24
C LEU A 286 -14.69 -28.04 -0.27
N GLN A 287 -14.53 -29.32 -0.65
CA GLN A 287 -15.64 -30.28 -0.61
C GLN A 287 -16.21 -30.42 0.83
N GLY A 288 -17.50 -30.05 1.01
CA GLY A 288 -18.27 -30.06 2.27
C GLY A 288 -18.93 -28.70 2.61
N ASP A 289 -19.67 -28.63 3.71
CA ASP A 289 -20.34 -27.40 4.24
C ASP A 289 -19.35 -26.38 4.86
N SER A 290 -18.05 -26.54 4.62
CA SER A 290 -17.00 -25.70 5.24
C SER A 290 -16.67 -24.50 4.35
N THR A 291 -17.14 -23.32 4.73
CA THR A 291 -16.71 -22.05 4.14
C THR A 291 -15.31 -21.68 4.63
N GLY A 292 -14.45 -21.22 3.71
CA GLY A 292 -13.09 -20.82 4.07
C GLY A 292 -12.20 -20.51 2.88
N VAL A 293 -11.03 -19.94 3.17
CA VAL A 293 -10.03 -19.51 2.19
C VAL A 293 -8.70 -20.17 2.47
N PHE A 294 -7.96 -20.54 1.43
CA PHE A 294 -6.60 -21.03 1.56
C PHE A 294 -5.60 -19.88 1.35
N ILE A 295 -4.75 -19.65 2.34
CA ILE A 295 -3.63 -18.70 2.27
C ILE A 295 -2.30 -19.44 2.16
N VAL A 296 -1.29 -18.76 1.63
CA VAL A 296 0.06 -19.29 1.53
C VAL A 296 0.80 -19.08 2.85
N THR A 297 1.38 -20.15 3.40
CA THR A 297 2.17 -20.15 4.64
C THR A 297 3.54 -20.80 4.46
N GLY A 298 3.89 -21.16 3.23
CA GLY A 298 5.19 -21.69 2.91
C GLY A 298 5.41 -21.81 1.42
N ALA A 299 6.67 -21.97 1.04
CA ALA A 299 7.05 -22.11 -0.34
C ALA A 299 8.35 -22.90 -0.50
N GLN A 300 8.51 -23.50 -1.68
CA GLN A 300 9.65 -24.32 -2.03
C GLN A 300 9.93 -24.18 -3.53
N LEU A 301 11.22 -24.14 -3.89
CA LEU A 301 11.66 -24.27 -5.27
C LEU A 301 12.11 -25.71 -5.54
N LEU A 302 11.70 -26.24 -6.68
CA LEU A 302 12.06 -27.59 -7.10
C LEU A 302 12.65 -27.55 -8.50
N SER A 303 13.71 -28.31 -8.75
CA SER A 303 14.22 -28.52 -10.10
C SER A 303 14.05 -29.98 -10.49
N LYS A 304 13.28 -30.25 -11.55
CA LYS A 304 13.05 -31.59 -12.11
C LYS A 304 13.81 -31.77 -13.43
N GLY A 305 14.10 -33.02 -13.79
CA GLY A 305 14.76 -33.38 -15.05
C GLY A 305 16.28 -33.49 -14.97
N LYS A 306 16.88 -33.94 -16.08
CA LYS A 306 18.33 -34.07 -16.25
C LYS A 306 18.82 -33.01 -17.22
N TRP A 307 20.03 -32.48 -17.00
CA TRP A 307 20.65 -31.57 -17.95
C TRP A 307 20.75 -32.24 -19.34
N PRO A 308 20.38 -31.57 -20.44
CA PRO A 308 20.12 -30.12 -20.59
C PRO A 308 18.67 -29.65 -20.34
N GLN A 309 17.70 -30.56 -20.20
CA GLN A 309 16.28 -30.23 -20.02
C GLN A 309 15.87 -30.24 -18.54
N THR A 310 16.47 -29.35 -17.75
CA THR A 310 16.04 -29.14 -16.35
C THR A 310 14.90 -28.13 -16.30
N VAL A 311 13.86 -28.39 -15.53
CA VAL A 311 12.72 -27.48 -15.34
C VAL A 311 12.68 -26.99 -13.90
N LEU A 312 12.60 -25.67 -13.72
CA LEU A 312 12.34 -25.05 -12.42
C LEU A 312 10.83 -24.97 -12.17
N HIS A 313 10.41 -25.45 -11.01
CA HIS A 313 9.04 -25.50 -10.53
C HIS A 313 8.92 -24.77 -9.20
N LEU A 314 7.76 -24.15 -8.99
CA LEU A 314 7.33 -23.56 -7.74
C LEU A 314 6.35 -24.48 -7.01
N ARG A 315 6.52 -24.61 -5.70
CA ARG A 315 5.60 -25.26 -4.77
C ARG A 315 5.23 -24.30 -3.67
N LEU A 316 3.94 -24.23 -3.32
CA LEU A 316 3.42 -23.41 -2.23
C LEU A 316 2.72 -24.32 -1.21
N LEU A 317 2.82 -23.93 0.06
CA LEU A 317 2.10 -24.55 1.16
C LEU A 317 0.87 -23.71 1.47
N PHE A 318 -0.29 -24.35 1.48
CA PHE A 318 -1.57 -23.72 1.75
C PHE A 318 -2.09 -24.10 3.12
N THR A 319 -2.57 -23.11 3.87
CA THR A 319 -3.26 -23.28 5.15
C THR A 319 -4.69 -22.79 5.00
N HIS A 320 -5.64 -23.57 5.52
CA HIS A 320 -7.06 -23.24 5.50
C HIS A 320 -7.42 -22.26 6.62
N LEU A 321 -8.05 -21.15 6.26
CA LEU A 321 -8.69 -20.22 7.18
C LEU A 321 -10.22 -20.41 7.08
N PRO A 322 -10.88 -20.93 8.12
CA PRO A 322 -12.34 -21.05 8.14
C PRO A 322 -13.00 -19.66 8.23
N ASN A 323 -14.29 -19.58 7.86
CA ASN A 323 -15.13 -18.37 8.03
C ASN A 323 -14.56 -17.10 7.39
N CYS A 324 -13.70 -17.25 6.39
CA CYS A 324 -13.16 -16.13 5.62
C CYS A 324 -13.72 -16.20 4.20
N ALA A 325 -13.91 -15.05 3.57
CA ALA A 325 -14.24 -14.94 2.16
C ALA A 325 -13.23 -14.04 1.45
N ILE A 326 -13.00 -14.28 0.15
CA ILE A 326 -12.11 -13.41 -0.64
C ILE A 326 -12.91 -12.20 -1.13
N ARG A 327 -12.58 -11.00 -0.63
CA ARG A 327 -13.18 -9.73 -1.05
C ARG A 327 -12.63 -9.24 -2.38
N LYS A 328 -11.30 -9.22 -2.49
CA LYS A 328 -10.57 -8.71 -3.66
C LYS A 328 -9.32 -9.52 -3.86
N THR A 329 -8.92 -9.73 -5.11
CA THR A 329 -7.58 -10.24 -5.43
C THR A 329 -6.86 -9.37 -6.44
N GLU A 330 -5.54 -9.28 -6.30
CA GLU A 330 -4.70 -8.46 -7.16
C GLU A 330 -3.36 -9.14 -7.40
N TRP A 331 -2.92 -9.18 -8.65
CA TRP A 331 -1.58 -9.63 -9.00
C TRP A 331 -0.61 -8.47 -8.84
N ALA A 332 0.49 -8.69 -8.13
CA ALA A 332 1.60 -7.76 -8.09
C ALA A 332 2.82 -8.38 -8.78
N VAL A 333 3.55 -7.51 -9.46
CA VAL A 333 4.82 -7.80 -10.11
C VAL A 333 5.91 -7.09 -9.32
N ALA A 334 7.13 -7.60 -9.40
CA ALA A 334 8.32 -6.88 -8.96
C ALA A 334 8.27 -5.42 -9.46
N PRO A 335 8.45 -4.41 -8.59
CA PRO A 335 8.55 -3.04 -9.05
C PRO A 335 9.72 -2.94 -10.02
N GLU A 336 9.48 -2.43 -11.23
CA GLU A 336 10.56 -2.20 -12.20
C GLU A 336 11.61 -1.33 -11.51
N ALA A 337 12.76 -1.92 -11.21
CA ALA A 337 13.85 -1.21 -10.59
C ALA A 337 14.20 -0.05 -11.51
N SER A 338 13.80 1.17 -11.12
CA SER A 338 14.07 2.36 -11.90
C SER A 338 15.58 2.35 -12.19
N HIS A 339 15.93 2.38 -13.47
CA HIS A 339 17.30 2.53 -13.94
C HIS A 339 17.81 3.93 -13.55
N LYS A 340 18.06 4.16 -12.26
CA LYS A 340 18.79 5.31 -11.71
C LYS A 340 19.62 4.83 -10.52
N SER A 341 20.55 3.94 -10.83
CA SER A 341 21.73 3.64 -10.02
C SER A 341 22.60 4.90 -9.93
N THR A 342 22.27 5.83 -9.04
CA THR A 342 23.20 6.85 -8.56
C THR A 342 23.82 6.31 -7.28
N PHE A 343 24.84 5.47 -7.45
CA PHE A 343 25.74 5.10 -6.37
C PHE A 343 26.54 6.34 -5.98
N LEU A 344 26.06 7.15 -5.04
CA LEU A 344 26.88 7.98 -4.15
C LEU A 344 25.96 8.61 -3.09
N THR A 345 25.84 7.99 -1.92
CA THR A 345 25.72 8.71 -0.62
C THR A 345 25.95 7.71 0.51
N ASN A 346 27.21 7.47 0.84
CA ASN A 346 27.63 7.00 2.16
C ASN A 346 28.89 7.78 2.52
N LEU A 347 28.71 8.85 3.28
CA LEU A 347 29.76 9.45 4.10
C LEU A 347 29.08 10.02 5.33
N SER A 348 29.00 9.19 6.36
CA SER A 348 28.78 9.60 7.73
C SER A 348 29.96 10.47 8.17
N THR A 349 29.70 11.69 8.63
CA THR A 349 30.59 12.36 9.57
C THR A 349 29.79 12.95 10.72
N THR A 350 30.22 12.56 11.90
CA THR A 350 29.85 13.03 13.22
C THR A 350 30.31 14.49 13.42
N PHE A 351 29.61 15.22 14.29
CA PHE A 351 29.95 16.48 14.98
C PHE A 351 29.28 17.82 14.57
N THR A 352 28.65 18.41 15.61
CA THR A 352 28.49 19.83 16.00
C THR A 352 27.58 20.80 15.24
N PHE A 353 26.49 21.16 15.93
CA PHE A 353 26.00 22.51 16.24
C PHE A 353 26.48 23.67 15.34
N THR A 354 25.61 24.18 14.47
CA THR A 354 25.27 25.62 14.31
C THR A 354 24.10 25.75 13.31
N GLN A 355 23.21 26.71 13.58
CA GLN A 355 22.02 27.04 12.79
C GLN A 355 22.34 27.39 11.32
N ARG A 356 21.46 26.99 10.40
CA ARG A 356 20.97 27.87 9.32
C ARG A 356 19.73 27.31 8.62
N ASN A 357 18.72 28.15 8.54
CA ASN A 357 17.50 28.01 7.74
C ASN A 357 17.83 28.03 6.24
N ILE A 358 17.11 27.23 5.42
CA ILE A 358 16.56 27.60 4.11
C ILE A 358 15.54 26.53 3.68
N THR A 359 14.45 27.06 3.12
CA THR A 359 13.16 26.49 2.72
C THR A 359 13.17 25.70 1.40
N GLY A 360 12.50 24.53 1.38
CA GLY A 360 12.07 23.79 0.19
C GLY A 360 11.30 22.51 0.57
N PRO A 361 10.29 22.06 -0.20
CA PRO A 361 9.44 20.94 0.24
C PRO A 361 10.16 19.61 -0.02
N GLU A 362 10.77 19.03 1.02
CA GLU A 362 11.26 17.66 0.96
C GLU A 362 10.08 16.68 0.88
N LYS A 363 9.96 15.99 -0.25
CA LYS A 363 9.19 14.75 -0.34
C LYS A 363 9.83 13.74 0.61
N GLN A 364 9.20 13.53 1.77
CA GLN A 364 9.60 12.50 2.70
C GLN A 364 9.60 11.13 2.00
N PRO A 365 10.71 10.38 1.96
CA PRO A 365 10.65 8.97 1.61
C PRO A 365 9.79 8.24 2.65
N PRO A 366 9.08 7.16 2.28
CA PRO A 366 8.25 6.44 3.22
C PRO A 366 9.11 5.93 4.37
N ALA A 367 8.96 6.54 5.55
CA ALA A 367 9.59 6.09 6.77
C ALA A 367 9.05 4.70 7.11
N THR A 368 9.77 3.67 6.70
CA THR A 368 9.55 2.26 7.01
C THR A 368 9.89 2.03 8.48
N LEU A 369 8.96 2.40 9.36
CA LEU A 369 9.06 2.20 10.81
C LEU A 369 8.75 0.74 11.14
N ASN A 370 9.59 -0.18 10.66
CA ASN A 370 9.68 -1.54 11.20
C ASN A 370 10.73 -1.47 12.31
N SER A 371 10.32 -1.28 13.56
CA SER A 371 11.21 -1.14 14.73
C SER A 371 11.88 -2.45 15.16
N GLY A 372 12.28 -3.29 14.21
CA GLY A 372 12.80 -4.62 14.51
C GLY A 372 13.36 -5.40 13.33
N VAL A 373 14.02 -4.76 12.36
CA VAL A 373 14.87 -5.47 11.38
C VAL A 373 15.98 -4.51 10.90
N TYR A 374 17.21 -5.03 10.81
CA TYR A 374 18.45 -4.36 10.39
C TYR A 374 18.28 -3.23 9.35
N PRO A 375 18.88 -2.04 9.57
CA PRO A 375 18.76 -0.88 8.66
C PRO A 375 19.39 -1.11 7.28
N ASP A 376 20.31 -2.07 7.16
CA ASP A 376 21.05 -2.33 5.91
C ASP A 376 20.36 -3.34 4.97
N GLY A 377 19.18 -3.87 5.32
CA GLY A 377 18.62 -5.01 4.60
C GLY A 377 19.64 -6.18 4.52
N PRO A 378 19.43 -7.19 3.67
CA PRO A 378 20.53 -8.06 3.28
C PRO A 378 21.71 -7.23 2.76
N PRO A 379 22.98 -7.58 3.07
CA PRO A 379 24.08 -7.09 2.27
C PRO A 379 23.81 -7.50 0.82
N VAL A 380 23.49 -6.51 -0.02
CA VAL A 380 23.40 -6.69 -1.47
C VAL A 380 24.67 -7.43 -1.87
N PRO A 381 24.61 -8.60 -2.51
CA PRO A 381 25.82 -9.34 -2.79
C PRO A 381 26.66 -8.53 -3.78
N VAL A 382 27.63 -7.77 -3.26
CA VAL A 382 28.54 -6.87 -4.00
C VAL A 382 29.34 -7.62 -5.09
N ARG A 383 29.20 -8.94 -5.19
CA ARG A 383 29.93 -9.83 -6.12
C ARG A 383 29.05 -10.55 -7.16
N SER A 384 27.74 -10.28 -7.27
CA SER A 384 26.80 -11.13 -8.05
C SER A 384 26.31 -10.56 -9.39
N GLY A 385 26.92 -9.49 -9.93
CA GLY A 385 26.48 -8.87 -11.19
C GLY A 385 26.39 -9.80 -12.42
N LYS A 386 27.00 -10.99 -12.39
CA LYS A 386 26.89 -11.99 -13.46
C LYS A 386 25.61 -12.84 -13.38
N LEU A 387 25.10 -13.14 -12.18
CA LEU A 387 23.94 -14.03 -11.98
C LEU A 387 22.62 -13.26 -11.85
N LEU A 388 22.66 -12.00 -11.38
CA LEU A 388 21.52 -11.07 -11.40
C LEU A 388 21.00 -10.78 -12.82
N LYS A 389 21.78 -11.12 -13.86
CA LYS A 389 21.34 -11.08 -15.26
C LYS A 389 20.29 -12.15 -15.60
N TYR A 390 20.14 -13.16 -14.74
CA TYR A 390 19.25 -14.30 -14.95
C TYR A 390 18.14 -14.40 -13.90
N VAL A 391 18.19 -13.65 -12.80
CA VAL A 391 17.21 -13.72 -11.71
C VAL A 391 16.83 -12.31 -11.30
N ASP A 392 15.53 -12.05 -11.25
CA ASP A 392 14.99 -10.86 -10.61
C ASP A 392 14.82 -11.12 -9.10
N THR A 393 15.52 -10.34 -8.30
CA THR A 393 15.56 -10.44 -6.84
C THR A 393 14.74 -9.35 -6.15
N ALA A 394 13.92 -8.61 -6.91
CA ALA A 394 13.04 -7.60 -6.36
C ALA A 394 12.02 -8.19 -5.37
N GLU A 395 11.73 -7.44 -4.31
CA GLU A 395 10.79 -7.85 -3.28
C GLU A 395 9.36 -7.52 -3.72
N ILE A 396 8.46 -8.50 -3.60
CA ILE A 396 7.05 -8.33 -3.94
C ILE A 396 6.27 -8.38 -2.65
N LEU A 397 5.96 -7.20 -2.14
CA LEU A 397 5.35 -6.99 -0.83
C LEU A 397 4.08 -6.17 -0.98
N ARG A 398 3.08 -6.49 -0.17
CA ARG A 398 1.96 -5.60 0.12
C ARG A 398 1.99 -5.27 1.60
N GLY A 399 1.69 -4.03 1.95
CA GLY A 399 1.75 -3.62 3.35
C GLY A 399 0.90 -2.41 3.68
N PRO A 400 1.24 -1.68 4.75
CA PRO A 400 0.42 -0.58 5.25
C PRO A 400 0.23 0.57 4.26
N HIS A 401 1.17 0.73 3.33
CA HIS A 401 1.13 1.75 2.28
C HIS A 401 0.16 1.39 1.14
N ASP A 402 -0.19 0.11 1.01
CA ASP A 402 -1.16 -0.39 0.04
C ASP A 402 -2.53 -0.50 0.72
N ALA A 403 -3.37 0.53 0.62
CA ALA A 403 -4.72 0.48 1.19
C ALA A 403 -5.48 -0.77 0.67
N PRO A 404 -6.15 -1.55 1.54
CA PRO A 404 -6.45 -1.30 2.97
C PRO A 404 -5.43 -1.86 3.98
N GLY A 405 -4.26 -2.34 3.54
CA GLY A 405 -3.11 -2.64 4.38
C GLY A 405 -3.05 -4.01 5.03
N HIS A 406 -4.04 -4.88 4.81
CA HIS A 406 -4.12 -6.24 5.37
C HIS A 406 -4.12 -7.34 4.27
N TRP A 407 -3.16 -7.24 3.35
CA TRP A 407 -3.06 -8.14 2.19
C TRP A 407 -2.35 -9.45 2.53
N LEU A 408 -2.84 -10.54 1.96
CA LEU A 408 -2.28 -11.88 2.13
C LEU A 408 -1.96 -12.54 0.80
N VAL A 409 -0.91 -13.37 0.78
CA VAL A 409 -0.56 -14.15 -0.41
C VAL A 409 -1.48 -15.37 -0.54
N THR A 410 -2.09 -15.53 -1.71
CA THR A 410 -3.01 -16.67 -2.01
C THR A 410 -2.59 -17.47 -3.23
N ALA A 411 -1.70 -16.95 -4.07
CA ALA A 411 -1.11 -17.69 -5.18
C ALA A 411 0.21 -17.05 -5.60
N ALA A 412 1.04 -17.78 -6.32
CA ALA A 412 2.21 -17.23 -6.98
C ALA A 412 2.54 -18.03 -8.25
N LYS A 413 3.30 -17.41 -9.15
CA LYS A 413 3.83 -18.06 -10.35
C LYS A 413 5.22 -17.56 -10.64
N LEU A 414 6.05 -18.43 -11.22
CA LEU A 414 7.31 -17.98 -11.83
C LEU A 414 7.01 -17.38 -13.19
N VAL A 415 7.81 -16.41 -13.61
CA VAL A 415 7.71 -15.77 -14.92
C VAL A 415 9.08 -15.67 -15.56
N THR A 416 9.11 -15.63 -16.89
CA THR A 416 10.33 -15.28 -17.63
C THR A 416 10.14 -13.93 -18.32
N ASP A 417 10.73 -12.88 -17.75
CA ASP A 417 10.68 -11.53 -18.33
C ASP A 417 12.08 -11.06 -18.73
N GLY A 418 12.25 -10.61 -19.97
CA GLY A 418 13.55 -10.23 -20.54
C GLY A 418 14.63 -11.32 -20.44
N GLY A 419 14.22 -12.58 -20.32
CA GLY A 419 15.09 -13.72 -20.06
C GLY A 419 15.74 -13.77 -18.69
N LYS A 420 15.05 -13.23 -17.68
CA LYS A 420 15.30 -13.41 -16.25
C LYS A 420 14.18 -14.24 -15.62
N ILE A 421 14.51 -14.99 -14.58
CA ILE A 421 13.56 -15.67 -13.72
C ILE A 421 12.99 -14.63 -12.76
N GLY A 422 11.71 -14.31 -12.90
CA GLY A 422 10.96 -13.45 -11.99
C GLY A 422 9.88 -14.21 -11.23
N LEU A 423 9.21 -13.48 -10.35
CA LEU A 423 8.10 -13.98 -9.55
C LEU A 423 6.91 -13.04 -9.70
N HIS A 424 5.70 -13.57 -9.88
CA HIS A 424 4.47 -12.81 -9.76
C HIS A 424 3.68 -13.38 -8.58
N VAL A 425 3.15 -12.50 -7.74
CA VAL A 425 2.46 -12.89 -6.50
C VAL A 425 1.03 -12.38 -6.56
N LYS A 426 0.07 -13.24 -6.21
CA LYS A 426 -1.34 -12.88 -6.08
C LYS A 426 -1.64 -12.61 -4.62
N PHE A 427 -2.08 -11.39 -4.37
CA PHE A 427 -2.56 -10.95 -3.07
C PHE A 427 -4.08 -11.02 -3.02
N ALA A 428 -4.62 -11.28 -1.84
CA ALA A 428 -6.04 -11.22 -1.56
C ALA A 428 -6.31 -10.38 -0.32
N LEU A 429 -7.45 -9.69 -0.33
CA LEU A 429 -8.10 -9.16 0.85
C LEU A 429 -9.16 -10.16 1.28
N LEU A 430 -9.21 -10.42 2.58
CA LEU A 430 -10.18 -11.31 3.18
C LEU A 430 -11.23 -10.50 3.93
N ASP A 431 -12.48 -10.90 3.79
CA ASP A 431 -13.54 -10.55 4.72
C ASP A 431 -13.60 -11.64 5.79
N TYR A 432 -13.50 -11.24 7.04
CA TYR A 432 -13.53 -12.13 8.20
C TYR A 432 -14.94 -12.10 8.80
N GLN A 433 -15.62 -13.26 8.86
CA GLN A 433 -17.01 -13.38 9.33
C GLN A 433 -17.11 -13.73 10.82
#